data_AF-A0AAN0K045-F1
#
_entry.id   AF-A0AAN0K045-F1
#
_cell.length_a   1.000
_cell.length_b   1.000
_cell.length_c   1.000
_cell.angle_alpha   90.00
_cell.angle_beta   90.00
_cell.angle_gamma   90.00
#
_symmetry.space_group_name_H-M   'P 1'
#
loop_
_entity.id
_entity.type
_entity.pdbx_description
1 polymer ?
#
loop_
_entity_poly.entity_id
_entity_poly.type
_entity_poly.pdbx_seq_one_letter_code
_entity_poly.pdbx_strand_id
1 'polypeptide(L)'
;MHISGNTTKSSIVSSYLRAETISNTTLLIQWDQPVAPNGIIRNYTLIINYGGSTIDRISVDGQLRMYLLDGLSIYQSVQISIAARTDAGMGPAANYITANVQQTMASPTLLSLEKSTNLLSVTNHQTTSHLVWTPPSNTIYTVKYYHLTLHTVQLSKLINKWTLRPNQVFNITLTLNPYVPYRLDALLMTDGRGTGMISSDVFFTKEGAPTAYPSISSAVRAQPNEGRIYWSPLDLWDSQGVVKSYTISIAQSSSNETCGNTINTKTVVIVSSSETQGLSHSLNSLNVQSPYCIKIQASTSSGPGPFSPSVLLPTYASTKICVLLSGVYNCSKWILEDLNEKISNATVAVVNSLNQACSCSITTSHLVQSSLTCNSRRIDGSALFCTTVIGTSKTSSQRLRDLLIERLPRNSLLLSGLNLNVSNVCETEDCAPLGTTGQTGENDEDFFKVFSVILSIVLGLFLLLEIFTCVLLANYCNKYHSKKSNQ
;
A
#
# COMPACT_ATOMS: atom_id res chain seq x y z
N MET A 1 -20.52 50.63 -50.98
CA MET A 1 -19.68 49.45 -51.25
C MET A 1 -18.47 49.52 -50.32
N HIS A 2 -18.61 48.98 -49.11
CA HIS A 2 -17.53 48.88 -48.13
C HIS A 2 -17.65 47.52 -47.46
N ILE A 3 -16.72 46.62 -47.74
CA ILE A 3 -16.64 45.28 -47.17
C ILE A 3 -15.65 45.38 -46.00
N SER A 4 -16.17 45.34 -44.78
CA SER A 4 -15.40 45.14 -43.56
C SER A 4 -15.07 43.65 -43.41
N GLY A 5 -13.81 43.29 -43.59
CA GLY A 5 -13.30 41.96 -43.32
C GLY A 5 -13.28 41.68 -41.82
N ASN A 6 -14.23 40.88 -41.36
CA ASN A 6 -14.31 40.38 -40.00
C ASN A 6 -13.41 39.13 -39.90
N THR A 7 -12.20 39.26 -39.35
CA THR A 7 -11.37 38.10 -38.99
C THR A 7 -11.99 37.40 -37.79
N THR A 8 -12.77 36.36 -38.08
CA THR A 8 -13.30 35.44 -37.08
C THR A 8 -12.16 34.75 -36.35
N LYS A 9 -11.90 35.21 -35.12
CA LYS A 9 -11.23 34.46 -34.08
C LYS A 9 -12.10 33.21 -33.83
N SER A 10 -11.73 32.09 -34.44
CA SER A 10 -12.48 30.83 -34.34
C SER A 10 -12.36 30.31 -32.91
N SER A 11 -13.33 30.67 -32.07
CA SER A 11 -13.55 30.12 -30.75
C SER A 11 -14.57 28.99 -30.84
N ILE A 12 -14.09 27.78 -31.12
CA ILE A 12 -14.78 26.54 -30.76
C ILE A 12 -13.71 25.62 -30.18
N VAL A 13 -13.31 25.89 -28.94
CA VAL A 13 -12.35 25.07 -28.19
C VAL A 13 -13.13 23.96 -27.52
N SER A 14 -13.04 22.74 -28.07
CA SER A 14 -13.29 21.52 -27.31
C SER A 14 -12.26 21.47 -26.18
N SER A 15 -12.64 21.88 -24.97
CA SER A 15 -11.77 22.40 -23.92
C SER A 15 -10.95 21.37 -23.13
N TYR A 16 -10.39 20.34 -23.77
CA TYR A 16 -9.52 19.38 -23.05
C TYR A 16 -8.30 18.90 -23.83
N LEU A 17 -8.14 19.18 -25.12
CA LEU A 17 -6.93 18.85 -25.89
C LEU A 17 -6.53 20.07 -26.72
N ARG A 18 -5.28 20.50 -26.58
CA ARG A 18 -4.73 21.69 -27.23
C ARG A 18 -3.32 21.41 -27.71
N ALA A 19 -2.92 22.04 -28.80
CA ALA A 19 -1.58 21.95 -29.35
C ALA A 19 -1.09 23.36 -29.71
N GLU A 20 0.13 23.67 -29.32
CA GLU A 20 0.78 24.95 -29.54
C GLU A 20 2.11 24.73 -30.26
N THR A 21 2.41 25.58 -31.25
CA THR A 21 3.72 25.61 -31.91
C THR A 21 4.77 26.18 -30.97
N ILE A 22 5.82 25.40 -30.69
CA ILE A 22 6.97 25.87 -29.89
C ILE A 22 8.11 26.34 -30.80
N SER A 23 8.39 25.57 -31.84
CA SER A 23 9.42 25.87 -32.83
C SER A 23 8.90 25.53 -34.23
N ASN A 24 9.72 25.74 -35.26
CA ASN A 24 9.41 25.31 -36.63
C ASN A 24 9.48 23.78 -36.85
N THR A 25 9.79 22.98 -35.81
CA THR A 25 9.83 21.51 -35.84
C THR A 25 9.19 20.84 -34.62
N THR A 26 8.55 21.60 -33.73
CA THR A 26 8.09 21.09 -32.44
C THR A 26 6.71 21.63 -32.04
N LEU A 27 5.83 20.73 -31.61
CA LEU A 27 4.51 21.02 -31.04
C LEU A 27 4.46 20.62 -29.56
N LEU A 28 3.94 21.52 -28.72
CA LEU A 28 3.54 21.21 -27.37
C LEU A 28 2.07 20.80 -27.37
N ILE A 29 1.81 19.54 -27.05
CA ILE A 29 0.46 18.99 -26.88
C ILE A 29 0.14 19.04 -25.40
N GLN A 30 -1.02 19.58 -25.03
CA GLN A 30 -1.50 19.61 -23.65
C GLN A 30 -2.94 19.17 -23.58
N TRP A 31 -3.33 18.60 -22.45
CA TRP A 31 -4.69 18.20 -22.21
C TRP A 31 -5.08 18.35 -20.75
N ASP A 32 -6.38 18.42 -20.52
CA ASP A 32 -6.96 18.42 -19.18
C ASP A 32 -7.44 17.01 -18.82
N GLN A 33 -7.67 16.77 -17.53
CA GLN A 33 -8.22 15.49 -17.10
C GLN A 33 -9.66 15.33 -17.63
N PRO A 34 -10.04 14.14 -18.14
CA PRO A 34 -11.43 13.87 -18.51
C PRO A 34 -12.40 14.15 -17.36
N VAL A 35 -13.57 14.74 -17.67
CA VAL A 35 -14.60 15.12 -16.69
C VAL A 35 -15.12 13.92 -15.88
N ALA A 36 -15.28 12.77 -16.55
CA ALA A 36 -15.72 11.53 -15.94
C ALA A 36 -14.63 10.45 -16.11
N PRO A 37 -13.56 10.46 -15.29
CA PRO A 37 -12.48 9.49 -15.42
C PRO A 37 -12.93 8.08 -15.00
N ASN A 38 -13.99 7.96 -14.18
CA ASN A 38 -14.58 6.68 -13.73
C ASN A 38 -13.55 5.70 -13.14
N GLY A 39 -12.49 6.22 -12.53
CA GLY A 39 -11.37 5.45 -11.99
C GLY A 39 -10.07 6.26 -12.00
N ILE A 40 -9.00 5.64 -11.53
CA ILE A 40 -7.65 6.22 -11.60
C ILE A 40 -7.13 6.05 -13.03
N ILE A 41 -6.70 7.15 -13.65
CA ILE A 41 -6.11 7.12 -15.00
C ILE A 41 -4.70 6.54 -14.90
N ARG A 42 -4.46 5.45 -15.63
CA ARG A 42 -3.18 4.73 -15.70
C ARG A 42 -2.23 5.33 -16.71
N ASN A 43 -2.75 5.60 -17.90
CA ASN A 43 -2.02 6.28 -18.96
C ASN A 43 -3.00 7.03 -19.88
N TYR A 44 -2.44 7.95 -20.65
CA TYR A 44 -3.06 8.48 -21.85
C TYR A 44 -2.40 7.85 -23.07
N THR A 45 -3.20 7.59 -24.10
CA THR A 45 -2.70 7.21 -25.43
C THR A 45 -2.92 8.37 -26.37
N LEU A 46 -1.84 9.02 -26.80
CA LEU A 46 -1.86 10.00 -27.88
C LEU A 46 -1.86 9.26 -29.21
N ILE A 47 -2.75 9.67 -30.11
CA ILE A 47 -2.91 9.12 -31.46
C ILE A 47 -2.55 10.24 -32.44
N ILE A 48 -1.42 10.09 -33.11
CA ILE A 48 -0.86 11.12 -33.98
C ILE A 48 -0.88 10.63 -35.42
N ASN A 49 -1.56 11.37 -36.28
CA ASN A 49 -1.61 11.13 -37.71
C ASN A 49 -0.87 12.27 -38.43
N TYR A 50 0.19 11.92 -39.16
CA TYR A 50 1.05 12.87 -39.86
C TYR A 50 0.55 13.23 -41.28
N GLY A 51 -0.68 12.86 -41.64
CA GLY A 51 -1.26 13.10 -42.95
C GLY A 51 -0.91 12.05 -44.03
N GLY A 52 -0.35 10.90 -43.62
CA GLY A 52 -0.05 9.75 -44.48
C GLY A 52 -0.65 8.45 -43.93
N SER A 53 -0.04 7.29 -44.24
CA SER A 53 -0.49 5.97 -43.72
C SER A 53 -0.05 5.68 -42.27
N THR A 54 0.87 6.47 -41.74
CA THR A 54 1.48 6.23 -40.43
C THR A 54 0.66 6.89 -39.32
N ILE A 55 0.18 6.07 -38.38
CA ILE A 55 -0.48 6.52 -37.15
C ILE A 55 0.34 6.02 -35.97
N ASP A 56 0.89 6.95 -35.21
CA ASP A 56 1.62 6.63 -34.00
C ASP A 56 0.68 6.60 -32.79
N ARG A 57 0.93 5.65 -31.89
CA ARG A 57 0.25 5.55 -30.59
C ARG A 57 1.27 5.65 -29.48
N ILE A 58 1.24 6.76 -28.78
CA ILE A 58 2.22 7.09 -27.74
C ILE A 58 1.54 6.99 -26.38
N SER A 59 2.04 6.08 -25.54
CA SER A 59 1.58 5.94 -24.16
C SER A 59 2.32 6.93 -23.26
N VAL A 60 1.56 7.77 -22.56
CA VAL A 60 2.05 8.79 -21.64
C VAL A 60 1.48 8.51 -20.25
N ASP A 61 2.27 8.70 -19.18
CA ASP A 61 1.83 8.44 -17.80
C ASP A 61 0.51 9.17 -17.46
N GLY A 62 -0.36 8.50 -16.68
CA GLY A 62 -1.71 8.99 -16.36
C GLY A 62 -1.76 10.28 -15.55
N GLN A 63 -0.63 10.71 -14.98
CA GLN A 63 -0.54 11.96 -14.24
C GLN A 63 -0.06 13.13 -15.09
N LEU A 64 0.58 12.86 -16.23
CA LEU A 64 1.01 13.89 -17.16
C LEU A 64 -0.19 14.52 -17.87
N ARG A 65 -0.02 15.80 -18.23
CA ARG A 65 -1.01 16.62 -18.93
C ARG A 65 -0.43 17.30 -20.17
N MET A 66 0.76 16.84 -20.60
CA MET A 66 1.42 17.36 -21.77
C MET A 66 2.43 16.39 -22.38
N TYR A 67 2.72 16.61 -23.66
CA TYR A 67 3.70 15.87 -24.45
C TYR A 67 4.35 16.81 -25.47
N LEU A 68 5.66 16.67 -25.67
CA LEU A 68 6.40 17.45 -26.66
C LEU A 68 6.64 16.57 -27.89
N LEU A 69 6.01 16.92 -29.01
CA LEU A 69 6.18 16.25 -30.30
C LEU A 69 7.24 17.00 -31.10
N ASP A 70 8.41 16.40 -31.27
CA ASP A 70 9.54 16.94 -32.03
C ASP A 70 9.74 16.21 -33.38
N GLY A 71 10.76 16.61 -34.13
CA GLY A 71 11.12 15.96 -35.40
C GLY A 71 10.20 16.25 -36.59
N LEU A 72 9.34 17.27 -36.49
CA LEU A 72 8.41 17.64 -37.55
C LEU A 72 9.12 18.43 -38.66
N SER A 73 8.61 18.31 -39.88
CA SER A 73 9.01 19.15 -41.00
C SER A 73 8.40 20.56 -40.87
N ILE A 74 9.09 21.57 -41.41
CA ILE A 74 8.59 22.94 -41.45
C ILE A 74 7.25 22.96 -42.22
N TYR A 75 6.24 23.64 -41.67
CA TYR A 75 4.87 23.70 -42.19
C TYR A 75 4.10 22.37 -42.20
N GLN A 76 4.61 21.33 -41.55
CA GLN A 76 3.89 20.08 -41.44
C GLN A 76 2.60 20.26 -40.62
N SER A 77 1.52 19.66 -41.13
CA SER A 77 0.22 19.57 -40.45
C SER A 77 0.03 18.16 -39.91
N VAL A 78 -0.38 18.05 -38.64
CA VAL A 78 -0.64 16.77 -37.98
C VAL A 78 -2.03 16.79 -37.33
N GLN A 79 -2.68 15.63 -37.28
CA GLN A 79 -3.93 15.43 -36.55
C GLN A 79 -3.65 14.65 -35.27
N ILE A 80 -4.15 15.16 -34.15
CA ILE A 80 -3.88 14.63 -32.81
C ILE A 80 -5.19 14.28 -32.12
N SER A 81 -5.27 13.08 -31.56
CA SER A 81 -6.34 12.65 -30.65
C SER A 81 -5.73 12.04 -29.39
N ILE A 82 -6.51 11.92 -28.31
CA ILE A 82 -6.08 11.37 -27.03
C ILE A 82 -7.17 10.48 -26.42
N ALA A 83 -6.79 9.37 -25.81
CA ALA A 83 -7.70 8.53 -25.03
C ALA A 83 -7.11 8.26 -23.63
N ALA A 84 -7.94 8.27 -22.59
CA ALA A 84 -7.52 7.89 -21.24
C ALA A 84 -7.80 6.41 -20.99
N ARG A 85 -6.92 5.74 -20.24
CA ARG A 85 -7.11 4.35 -19.80
C ARG A 85 -7.19 4.27 -18.29
N THR A 86 -8.18 3.52 -17.79
CA THR A 86 -8.29 3.13 -16.38
C THR A 86 -8.21 1.61 -16.26
N ASP A 87 -8.39 1.11 -15.04
CA ASP A 87 -8.47 -0.34 -14.78
C ASP A 87 -9.69 -1.00 -15.47
N ALA A 88 -10.73 -0.22 -15.77
CA ALA A 88 -11.90 -0.69 -16.51
C ALA A 88 -11.64 -0.82 -18.02
N GLY A 89 -10.52 -0.26 -18.52
CA GLY A 89 -10.14 -0.30 -19.93
C GLY A 89 -9.89 1.08 -20.53
N MET A 90 -9.79 1.11 -21.86
CA MET A 90 -9.60 2.34 -22.63
C MET A 90 -10.95 3.07 -22.77
N GLY A 91 -10.98 4.34 -22.39
CA GLY A 91 -12.12 5.23 -22.60
C GLY A 91 -12.21 5.72 -24.04
N PRO A 92 -13.26 6.48 -24.38
CA PRO A 92 -13.43 7.04 -25.71
C PRO A 92 -12.28 8.00 -26.06
N ALA A 93 -11.86 7.95 -27.32
CA ALA A 93 -10.87 8.87 -27.85
C ALA A 93 -11.48 10.25 -28.13
N ALA A 94 -10.63 11.25 -28.02
CA ALA A 94 -10.94 12.63 -28.34
C ALA A 94 -11.25 12.82 -29.83
N ASN A 95 -12.00 13.88 -30.13
CA ASN A 95 -12.05 14.38 -31.50
C ASN A 95 -10.66 14.85 -31.93
N TYR A 96 -10.30 14.58 -33.18
CA TYR A 96 -9.03 15.03 -33.72
C TYR A 96 -8.96 16.57 -33.75
N ILE A 97 -7.84 17.10 -33.28
CA ILE A 97 -7.44 18.49 -33.53
C ILE A 97 -6.36 18.50 -34.60
N THR A 98 -6.37 19.51 -35.47
CA THR A 98 -5.30 19.74 -36.43
C THR A 98 -4.35 20.79 -35.87
N ALA A 99 -3.05 20.49 -35.87
CA ALA A 99 -2.00 21.38 -35.43
C ALA A 99 -0.93 21.50 -36.51
N ASN A 100 -0.45 22.72 -36.74
CA ASN A 100 0.52 23.01 -37.78
C ASN A 100 1.73 23.66 -37.18
N VAL A 101 2.91 23.33 -37.70
CA VAL A 101 4.14 23.97 -37.28
C VAL A 101 4.33 25.26 -38.09
N GLN A 102 4.23 26.42 -37.45
CA GLN A 102 4.36 27.73 -38.12
C GLN A 102 5.80 28.25 -38.12
N GLN A 103 6.14 29.09 -39.11
CA GLN A 103 7.42 29.79 -39.15
C GLN A 103 7.43 30.92 -38.09
N THR A 104 8.43 30.94 -37.21
CA THR A 104 8.70 32.10 -36.35
C THR A 104 9.28 33.25 -37.19
N MET A 105 9.11 34.50 -36.75
CA MET A 105 9.48 35.69 -37.52
C MET A 105 10.98 35.82 -37.88
N ALA A 106 11.84 34.91 -37.41
CA ALA A 106 13.26 34.85 -37.73
C ALA A 106 13.75 33.39 -37.88
N SER A 107 14.27 33.02 -39.05
CA SER A 107 15.23 31.91 -39.23
C SER A 107 15.92 32.09 -40.59
N PRO A 108 17.25 31.87 -40.66
CA PRO A 108 17.79 30.52 -40.76
C PRO A 108 19.11 30.36 -40.00
N THR A 109 19.07 29.99 -38.73
CA THR A 109 20.16 29.26 -38.08
C THR A 109 19.56 28.48 -36.93
N LEU A 110 19.97 27.22 -36.80
CA LEU A 110 19.68 26.40 -35.64
C LEU A 110 19.95 27.24 -34.40
N LEU A 111 18.97 27.32 -33.50
CA LEU A 111 19.32 27.42 -32.10
C LEU A 111 20.30 26.28 -31.85
N SER A 112 21.59 26.59 -31.81
CA SER A 112 22.49 25.85 -30.95
C SER A 112 22.19 26.32 -29.54
N LEU A 113 20.97 26.00 -29.06
CA LEU A 113 20.87 25.60 -27.68
C LEU A 113 21.62 24.27 -27.70
N GLU A 114 22.92 24.29 -27.40
CA GLU A 114 23.53 23.06 -26.93
C GLU A 114 22.72 22.71 -25.70
N LYS A 115 21.78 21.78 -25.89
CA LYS A 115 21.02 21.15 -24.84
C LYS A 115 22.03 20.31 -24.08
N SER A 116 22.87 20.97 -23.30
CA SER A 116 23.67 20.34 -22.28
C SER A 116 22.73 19.98 -21.15
N THR A 117 21.89 18.98 -21.40
CA THR A 117 21.39 18.08 -20.34
C THR A 117 22.54 17.36 -19.62
N ASN A 118 23.78 17.60 -20.07
CA ASN A 118 25.00 17.21 -19.41
C ASN A 118 25.25 18.15 -18.23
N LEU A 119 24.97 17.56 -17.06
CA LEU A 119 25.64 17.77 -15.79
C LEU A 119 25.46 19.15 -15.17
N LEU A 120 24.57 19.24 -14.17
CA LEU A 120 25.01 19.32 -12.78
C LEU A 120 23.97 18.59 -11.91
N SER A 121 24.41 18.08 -10.77
CA SER A 121 23.74 17.11 -9.90
C SER A 121 22.24 17.34 -9.66
N VAL A 122 21.51 16.22 -9.49
CA VAL A 122 20.22 16.19 -8.79
C VAL A 122 20.55 16.19 -7.29
N THR A 123 20.08 17.19 -6.56
CA THR A 123 20.09 17.22 -5.09
C THR A 123 18.68 16.91 -4.59
N ASN A 124 18.50 16.68 -3.28
CA ASN A 124 17.18 16.42 -2.73
C ASN A 124 16.21 17.54 -3.16
N HIS A 125 15.14 17.16 -3.86
CA HIS A 125 14.04 18.01 -4.31
C HIS A 125 14.33 19.00 -5.45
N GLN A 126 15.54 19.05 -6.02
CA GLN A 126 15.92 20.05 -7.03
C GLN A 126 16.86 19.47 -8.09
N THR A 127 16.68 19.91 -9.33
CA THR A 127 17.54 19.58 -10.47
C THR A 127 18.33 20.80 -10.91
N THR A 128 19.64 20.65 -11.01
CA THR A 128 20.49 21.67 -11.61
C THR A 128 20.42 21.58 -13.14
N SER A 129 20.11 22.69 -13.79
CA SER A 129 19.96 22.79 -15.25
C SER A 129 20.90 23.85 -15.81
N HIS A 130 21.65 23.49 -16.84
CA HIS A 130 22.49 24.43 -17.58
C HIS A 130 21.76 24.96 -18.79
N LEU A 131 21.62 26.28 -18.85
CA LEU A 131 21.02 26.97 -19.98
C LEU A 131 22.10 27.73 -20.72
N VAL A 132 22.25 27.45 -22.01
CA VAL A 132 23.13 28.18 -22.92
C VAL A 132 22.29 28.76 -24.04
N TRP A 133 22.39 30.05 -24.27
CA TRP A 133 21.71 30.75 -25.36
C TRP A 133 22.72 31.57 -26.17
N THR A 134 22.57 31.52 -27.50
CA THR A 134 23.40 32.25 -28.45
C THR A 134 22.52 33.13 -29.35
N PRO A 135 22.95 34.37 -29.65
CA PRO A 135 22.19 35.25 -30.54
C PRO A 135 22.19 34.70 -31.97
N PRO A 136 21.09 34.88 -32.73
CA PRO A 136 21.03 34.52 -34.14
C PRO A 136 22.13 35.20 -34.97
N SER A 137 22.78 34.46 -35.86
CA SER A 137 23.89 34.98 -36.69
C SER A 137 23.42 35.92 -37.80
N ASN A 138 22.19 35.73 -38.30
CA ASN A 138 21.58 36.56 -39.34
C ASN A 138 20.24 37.10 -38.85
N THR A 139 20.12 38.43 -38.78
CA THR A 139 18.86 39.11 -38.44
C THR A 139 18.48 40.08 -39.56
N ILE A 140 17.20 40.13 -39.92
CA ILE A 140 16.68 41.02 -40.98
C ILE A 140 16.58 42.47 -40.47
N TYR A 141 16.60 42.67 -39.15
CA TYR A 141 16.40 43.95 -38.48
C TYR A 141 17.58 44.31 -37.58
N THR A 142 17.82 45.61 -37.40
CA THR A 142 18.80 46.12 -36.42
C THR A 142 18.33 45.76 -35.01
N VAL A 143 19.11 44.90 -34.34
CA VAL A 143 18.83 44.39 -33.00
C VAL A 143 19.33 45.37 -31.94
N LYS A 144 18.46 45.73 -30.99
CA LYS A 144 18.84 46.56 -29.84
C LYS A 144 19.24 45.73 -28.62
N TYR A 145 18.42 44.75 -28.27
CA TYR A 145 18.66 43.76 -27.21
C TYR A 145 17.64 42.61 -27.33
N TYR A 146 17.86 41.56 -26.54
CA TYR A 146 16.93 40.43 -26.40
C TYR A 146 16.39 40.35 -24.98
N HIS A 147 15.13 39.91 -24.84
CA HIS A 147 14.57 39.48 -23.57
C HIS A 147 14.45 37.96 -23.55
N LEU A 148 15.13 37.31 -22.61
CA LEU A 148 14.89 35.91 -22.29
C LEU A 148 13.95 35.81 -21.10
N THR A 149 12.91 34.98 -21.20
CA THR A 149 11.99 34.70 -20.10
C THR A 149 11.83 33.21 -19.91
N LEU A 150 12.06 32.74 -18.69
CA LEU A 150 11.86 31.34 -18.29
C LEU A 150 10.55 31.22 -17.52
N HIS A 151 9.65 30.36 -17.99
CA HIS A 151 8.35 30.11 -17.37
C HIS A 151 8.14 28.63 -17.08
N THR A 152 7.30 28.30 -16.10
CA THR A 152 6.71 26.96 -16.05
C THR A 152 5.65 26.84 -17.14
N VAL A 153 5.59 25.71 -17.83
CA VAL A 153 4.63 25.52 -18.94
C VAL A 153 3.18 25.50 -18.42
N GLN A 154 2.94 24.85 -17.29
CA GLN A 154 1.58 24.54 -16.84
C GLN A 154 0.89 25.70 -16.10
N LEU A 155 1.64 26.52 -15.37
CA LEU A 155 1.10 27.67 -14.62
C LEU A 155 1.49 29.02 -15.25
N SER A 156 2.24 29.00 -16.35
CA SER A 156 2.85 30.18 -16.98
C SER A 156 3.64 31.06 -15.99
N LYS A 157 4.09 30.47 -14.86
CA LYS A 157 4.75 31.21 -13.78
C LYS A 157 6.13 31.65 -14.25
N LEU A 158 6.37 32.96 -14.27
CA LEU A 158 7.70 33.51 -14.55
C LEU A 158 8.67 33.08 -13.44
N ILE A 159 9.72 32.37 -13.84
CA ILE A 159 10.81 31.94 -12.97
C ILE A 159 11.91 32.99 -12.97
N ASN A 160 12.30 33.46 -14.15
CA ASN A 160 13.35 34.47 -14.28
C ASN A 160 13.26 35.20 -15.64
N LYS A 161 13.86 36.39 -15.71
CA LYS A 161 13.93 37.21 -16.91
C LYS A 161 15.30 37.87 -17.04
N TRP A 162 15.88 37.81 -18.23
CA TRP A 162 17.17 38.42 -18.55
C TRP A 162 17.08 39.35 -19.74
N THR A 163 17.92 40.39 -19.74
CA THR A 163 18.09 41.31 -20.87
C THR A 163 19.50 41.16 -21.41
N LEU A 164 19.62 40.76 -22.67
CA LEU A 164 20.90 40.44 -23.31
C LEU A 164 21.23 41.45 -24.41
N ARG A 165 22.50 41.81 -24.52
CA ARG A 165 22.99 42.66 -25.62
C ARG A 165 22.95 41.89 -26.95
N PRO A 166 22.95 42.56 -28.12
CA PRO A 166 22.80 41.93 -29.43
C PRO A 166 23.76 40.76 -29.72
N ASN A 167 25.01 40.85 -29.24
CA ASN A 167 26.04 39.85 -29.51
C ASN A 167 26.45 39.06 -28.24
N GLN A 168 25.62 39.10 -27.20
CA GLN A 168 25.94 38.46 -25.93
C GLN A 168 25.55 36.98 -25.94
N VAL A 169 26.53 36.09 -25.78
CA VAL A 169 26.28 34.70 -25.41
C VAL A 169 25.87 34.64 -23.94
N PHE A 170 24.83 33.88 -23.64
CA PHE A 170 24.30 33.71 -22.29
C PHE A 170 24.50 32.27 -21.83
N ASN A 171 25.05 32.11 -20.62
CA ASN A 171 25.24 30.82 -19.98
C ASN A 171 24.93 30.97 -18.49
N ILE A 172 24.01 30.15 -17.97
CA ILE A 172 23.61 30.17 -16.57
C ILE A 172 23.30 28.77 -16.06
N THR A 173 23.60 28.55 -14.79
CA THR A 173 23.19 27.37 -14.03
C THR A 173 22.01 27.74 -13.15
N LEU A 174 20.93 26.97 -13.23
CA LEU A 174 19.70 27.20 -12.48
C LEU A 174 19.33 25.97 -11.67
N THR A 175 18.77 26.20 -10.49
CA THR A 175 18.19 25.15 -9.67
C THR A 175 16.68 25.16 -9.87
N LEU A 176 16.14 24.11 -10.47
CA LEU A 176 14.74 23.99 -10.90
C LEU A 176 14.08 22.77 -10.26
N ASN A 177 12.76 22.77 -10.19
CA ASN A 177 12.03 21.60 -9.67
C ASN A 177 12.20 20.38 -10.61
N PRO A 178 12.39 19.16 -10.08
CA PRO A 178 12.56 17.95 -10.88
C PRO A 178 11.30 17.56 -11.63
N TYR A 179 11.48 16.98 -12.81
CA TYR A 179 10.41 16.55 -13.71
C TYR A 179 9.33 17.61 -14.01
N VAL A 180 9.70 18.89 -13.96
CA VAL A 180 8.81 20.01 -14.30
C VAL A 180 9.16 20.51 -15.72
N PRO A 181 8.16 20.73 -16.57
CA PRO A 181 8.37 21.31 -17.89
C PRO A 181 8.51 22.83 -17.80
N TYR A 182 9.61 23.34 -18.32
CA TYR A 182 9.89 24.78 -18.44
C TYR A 182 9.90 25.22 -19.90
N ARG A 183 9.46 26.45 -20.13
CA ARG A 183 9.52 27.14 -21.42
C ARG A 183 10.51 28.29 -21.32
N LEU A 184 11.46 28.34 -22.25
CA LEU A 184 12.34 29.49 -22.45
C LEU A 184 11.88 30.24 -23.70
N ASP A 185 11.48 31.49 -23.54
CA ASP A 185 11.11 32.36 -24.66
C ASP A 185 12.19 33.42 -24.87
N ALA A 186 12.52 33.68 -26.14
CA ALA A 186 13.40 34.75 -26.57
C ALA A 186 12.61 35.76 -27.41
N LEU A 187 12.54 37.00 -26.93
CA LEU A 187 11.93 38.12 -27.64
C LEU A 187 13.00 39.06 -28.18
N LEU A 188 12.86 39.43 -29.44
CA LEU A 188 13.70 40.41 -30.13
C LEU A 188 13.11 41.82 -30.00
N MET A 189 13.98 42.78 -29.67
CA MET A 189 13.65 44.21 -29.65
C MET A 189 14.42 44.95 -30.75
N THR A 190 13.68 45.65 -31.62
CA THR A 190 14.21 46.41 -32.77
C THR A 190 13.87 47.89 -32.69
N ASP A 191 14.62 48.74 -33.39
CA ASP A 191 14.52 50.22 -33.31
C ASP A 191 13.32 50.86 -34.05
N GLY A 192 12.18 50.15 -34.20
CA GLY A 192 10.96 50.81 -34.69
C GLY A 192 9.90 49.97 -35.41
N ARG A 193 9.99 48.63 -35.44
CA ARG A 193 9.02 47.77 -36.16
C ARG A 193 8.37 46.67 -35.33
N GLY A 194 8.23 46.92 -34.02
CA GLY A 194 7.53 46.03 -33.10
C GLY A 194 8.42 44.97 -32.45
N THR A 195 7.89 44.39 -31.38
CA THR A 195 8.49 43.31 -30.60
C THR A 195 8.05 41.96 -31.18
N GLY A 196 9.00 41.09 -31.52
CA GLY A 196 8.70 39.78 -32.09
C GLY A 196 9.28 38.65 -31.24
N MET A 197 8.50 37.61 -30.95
CA MET A 197 9.01 36.36 -30.40
C MET A 197 9.80 35.64 -31.49
N ILE A 198 11.08 35.39 -31.24
CA ILE A 198 12.00 34.82 -32.24
C ILE A 198 12.26 33.34 -32.02
N SER A 199 12.10 32.86 -30.79
CA SER A 199 12.35 31.47 -30.43
C SER A 199 11.65 31.13 -29.12
N SER A 200 11.13 29.91 -29.05
CA SER A 200 10.71 29.26 -27.81
C SER A 200 11.24 27.84 -27.80
N ASP A 201 11.64 27.38 -26.62
CA ASP A 201 11.97 25.97 -26.40
C ASP A 201 11.32 25.47 -25.11
N VAL A 202 10.98 24.18 -25.09
CA VAL A 202 10.37 23.52 -23.93
C VAL A 202 11.21 22.30 -23.56
N PHE A 203 11.57 22.21 -22.28
CA PHE A 203 12.34 21.09 -21.76
C PHE A 203 11.81 20.63 -20.41
N PHE A 204 11.95 19.33 -20.15
CA PHE A 204 11.79 18.77 -18.81
C PHE A 204 13.12 18.78 -18.09
N THR A 205 13.08 19.13 -16.81
CA THR A 205 14.18 18.81 -15.89
C THR A 205 14.28 17.29 -15.69
N LYS A 206 15.45 16.80 -15.27
CA LYS A 206 15.63 15.38 -14.94
C LYS A 206 14.67 14.95 -13.83
N GLU A 207 14.35 13.65 -13.79
CA GLU A 207 13.59 13.07 -12.69
C GLU A 207 14.38 13.22 -11.37
N GLY A 208 13.66 13.42 -10.27
CA GLY A 208 14.14 13.33 -8.90
C GLY A 208 13.64 12.02 -8.27
N ALA A 209 14.26 11.63 -7.15
CA ALA A 209 13.68 10.59 -6.31
C ALA A 209 12.37 11.13 -5.67
N PRO A 210 11.34 10.28 -5.45
CA PRO A 210 10.13 10.72 -4.80
C PRO A 210 10.39 11.33 -3.43
N THR A 211 9.61 12.34 -3.09
CA THR A 211 9.81 13.15 -1.88
C THR A 211 8.78 12.85 -0.80
N ALA A 212 7.68 12.22 -1.20
CA ALA A 212 6.70 11.63 -0.31
C ALA A 212 6.63 10.11 -0.51
N TYR A 213 5.76 9.47 0.25
CA TYR A 213 5.52 8.02 0.22
C TYR A 213 4.09 7.71 -0.22
N PRO A 214 3.86 6.58 -0.91
CA PRO A 214 2.51 6.11 -1.19
C PRO A 214 1.74 5.85 0.10
N SER A 215 0.46 6.24 0.12
CA SER A 215 -0.41 5.99 1.28
C SER A 215 -1.06 4.62 1.16
N ILE A 216 -0.78 3.73 2.13
CA ILE A 216 -1.45 2.44 2.26
C ILE A 216 -2.88 2.71 2.74
N SER A 217 -3.87 2.45 1.88
CA SER A 217 -5.28 2.69 2.19
C SER A 217 -5.91 1.57 3.02
N SER A 218 -5.42 0.33 2.85
CA SER A 218 -5.81 -0.80 3.69
C SER A 218 -4.79 -1.93 3.63
N ALA A 219 -4.68 -2.66 4.73
CA ALA A 219 -3.96 -3.92 4.82
C ALA A 219 -4.87 -4.93 5.53
N VAL A 220 -5.24 -5.99 4.83
CA VAL A 220 -6.25 -6.95 5.31
C VAL A 220 -5.70 -8.36 5.21
N ARG A 221 -5.92 -9.15 6.25
CA ARG A 221 -5.63 -10.58 6.21
C ARG A 221 -6.76 -11.26 5.44
N ALA A 222 -6.42 -11.99 4.38
CA ALA A 222 -7.37 -12.72 3.54
C ALA A 222 -7.51 -14.17 4.00
N GLN A 223 -6.38 -14.79 4.36
CA GLN A 223 -6.27 -16.11 4.99
C GLN A 223 -5.25 -16.05 6.13
N PRO A 224 -5.20 -17.02 7.05
CA PRO A 224 -4.21 -17.00 8.13
C PRO A 224 -2.77 -16.80 7.64
N ASN A 225 -2.42 -17.36 6.49
CA ASN A 225 -1.10 -17.25 5.86
C ASN A 225 -1.02 -16.25 4.68
N GLU A 226 -2.10 -15.51 4.39
CA GLU A 226 -2.16 -14.60 3.24
C GLU A 226 -2.75 -13.24 3.62
N GLY A 227 -2.11 -12.18 3.14
CA GLY A 227 -2.57 -10.81 3.29
C GLY A 227 -2.76 -10.13 1.95
N ARG A 228 -3.42 -8.98 1.95
CA ARG A 228 -3.46 -8.08 0.80
C ARG A 228 -3.36 -6.65 1.27
N ILE A 229 -2.57 -5.86 0.54
CA ILE A 229 -2.47 -4.43 0.76
C ILE A 229 -2.96 -3.65 -0.46
N TYR A 230 -3.45 -2.45 -0.21
CA TYR A 230 -3.90 -1.50 -1.20
C TYR A 230 -3.29 -0.13 -0.89
N TRP A 231 -2.90 0.62 -1.92
CA TRP A 231 -2.31 1.95 -1.76
C TRP A 231 -2.76 2.91 -2.86
N SER A 232 -2.49 4.21 -2.66
CA SER A 232 -2.74 5.26 -3.66
C SER A 232 -1.43 5.70 -4.32
N PRO A 233 -1.46 6.11 -5.61
CA PRO A 233 -0.28 6.65 -6.28
C PRO A 233 0.13 8.00 -5.66
N LEU A 234 1.41 8.34 -5.76
CA LEU A 234 1.90 9.70 -5.50
C LEU A 234 1.48 10.60 -6.65
N ASP A 235 1.19 11.88 -6.40
CA ASP A 235 1.04 12.85 -7.49
C ASP A 235 2.39 13.23 -8.11
N LEU A 236 2.39 13.97 -9.22
CA LEU A 236 3.62 14.37 -9.93
C LEU A 236 4.56 15.24 -9.09
N TRP A 237 4.01 16.05 -8.18
CA TRP A 237 4.81 16.95 -7.36
C TRP A 237 5.63 16.17 -6.34
N ASP A 238 4.99 15.17 -5.74
CA ASP A 238 5.60 14.27 -4.76
C ASP A 238 6.43 13.15 -5.39
N SER A 239 6.05 12.67 -6.58
CA SER A 239 6.79 11.62 -7.28
C SER A 239 8.08 12.15 -7.90
N GLN A 240 8.13 13.43 -8.25
CA GLN A 240 9.27 14.09 -8.91
C GLN A 240 9.76 13.37 -10.18
N GLY A 241 8.87 12.61 -10.83
CA GLY A 241 9.24 11.72 -11.93
C GLY A 241 8.18 10.66 -12.19
N VAL A 242 8.41 9.81 -13.19
CA VAL A 242 7.54 8.66 -13.45
C VAL A 242 7.86 7.54 -12.49
N VAL A 243 6.90 7.14 -11.66
CA VAL A 243 7.08 6.02 -10.71
C VAL A 243 7.28 4.71 -11.48
N LYS A 244 8.46 4.10 -11.31
CA LYS A 244 8.87 2.85 -11.98
C LYS A 244 8.64 1.62 -11.13
N SER A 245 8.69 1.73 -9.82
CA SER A 245 8.45 0.59 -8.92
C SER A 245 8.01 1.02 -7.53
N TYR A 246 7.43 0.07 -6.81
CA TYR A 246 7.13 0.16 -5.39
C TYR A 246 7.94 -0.89 -4.64
N THR A 247 8.50 -0.52 -3.50
CA THR A 247 9.15 -1.47 -2.59
C THR A 247 8.30 -1.58 -1.32
N ILE A 248 7.81 -2.78 -1.05
CA ILE A 248 7.04 -3.10 0.16
C ILE A 248 7.99 -3.79 1.14
N SER A 249 8.09 -3.24 2.36
CA SER A 249 8.79 -3.85 3.49
C SER A 249 7.77 -4.53 4.40
N ILE A 250 8.00 -5.80 4.72
CA ILE A 250 7.13 -6.66 5.50
C ILE A 250 7.97 -7.19 6.65
N ALA A 251 7.70 -6.74 7.88
CA ALA A 251 8.45 -7.16 9.06
C ALA A 251 7.52 -7.77 10.10
N GLN A 252 7.94 -8.85 10.75
CA GLN A 252 7.16 -9.47 11.83
C GLN A 252 7.14 -8.54 13.04
N SER A 253 5.95 -8.35 13.62
CA SER A 253 5.73 -7.55 14.82
C SER A 253 5.59 -8.45 16.05
N SER A 254 6.00 -7.95 17.20
CA SER A 254 5.75 -8.61 18.49
C SER A 254 4.36 -8.36 19.07
N SER A 255 3.58 -7.44 18.49
CA SER A 255 2.26 -7.04 19.01
C SER A 255 1.18 -7.03 17.91
N ASN A 256 -0.05 -7.37 18.31
CA ASN A 256 -1.25 -7.36 17.46
C ASN A 256 -2.02 -6.02 17.50
N GLU A 257 -1.50 -5.02 18.20
CA GLU A 257 -2.17 -3.72 18.36
C GLU A 257 -1.39 -2.57 17.71
N THR A 258 -0.05 -2.62 17.81
CA THR A 258 0.82 -1.56 17.30
C THR A 258 2.06 -2.10 16.60
N CYS A 259 2.59 -1.28 15.71
CA CYS A 259 3.89 -1.51 15.12
C CYS A 259 5.00 -1.02 16.06
N GLY A 260 5.41 -1.91 16.97
CA GLY A 260 6.55 -1.72 17.86
C GLY A 260 7.83 -2.32 17.27
N ASN A 261 8.53 -3.13 18.06
CA ASN A 261 9.74 -3.81 17.61
C ASN A 261 9.43 -4.82 16.50
N THR A 262 10.22 -4.76 15.43
CA THR A 262 10.06 -5.65 14.28
C THR A 262 11.27 -6.53 14.05
N ILE A 263 11.06 -7.77 13.64
CA ILE A 263 12.09 -8.74 13.27
C ILE A 263 11.81 -9.33 11.88
N ASN A 264 12.77 -10.07 11.32
CA ASN A 264 12.59 -10.85 10.08
C ASN A 264 12.02 -10.04 8.92
N THR A 265 12.59 -8.86 8.68
CA THR A 265 12.15 -7.95 7.60
C THR A 265 12.46 -8.53 6.23
N LYS A 266 11.44 -8.58 5.37
CA LYS A 266 11.55 -8.94 3.95
C LYS A 266 11.07 -7.78 3.09
N THR A 267 11.75 -7.55 1.97
CA THR A 267 11.31 -6.57 0.97
C THR A 267 10.85 -7.26 -0.31
N VAL A 268 9.85 -6.66 -0.96
CA VAL A 268 9.34 -7.09 -2.27
C VAL A 268 9.27 -5.86 -3.17
N VAL A 269 9.84 -5.97 -4.37
CA VAL A 269 9.81 -4.91 -5.38
C VAL A 269 8.76 -5.25 -6.42
N ILE A 270 7.84 -4.31 -6.67
CA ILE A 270 6.79 -4.40 -7.67
C ILE A 270 7.12 -3.39 -8.75
N VAL A 271 7.36 -3.86 -9.97
CA VAL A 271 7.55 -2.98 -11.12
C VAL A 271 6.19 -2.39 -11.50
N SER A 272 6.13 -1.06 -11.55
CA SER A 272 4.96 -0.33 -12.02
C SER A 272 4.84 -0.56 -13.52
N SER A 273 3.86 -1.37 -13.94
CA SER A 273 3.46 -1.50 -15.34
C SER A 273 2.14 -0.77 -15.57
N SER A 274 1.94 -0.27 -16.79
CA SER A 274 0.71 0.39 -17.23
C SER A 274 -0.54 -0.50 -17.22
N GLU A 275 -0.43 -1.74 -16.77
CA GLU A 275 -1.48 -2.77 -16.79
C GLU A 275 -1.87 -3.30 -15.40
N THR A 276 -1.35 -2.72 -14.30
CA THR A 276 -1.70 -3.16 -12.94
C THR A 276 -3.06 -2.61 -12.50
N GLN A 277 -4.10 -3.47 -12.59
CA GLN A 277 -5.43 -3.22 -12.03
C GLN A 277 -5.36 -3.02 -10.51
N GLY A 278 -5.72 -1.83 -10.01
CA GLY A 278 -5.68 -1.47 -8.60
C GLY A 278 -4.25 -1.51 -8.04
N LEU A 279 -3.77 -0.42 -7.44
CA LEU A 279 -2.48 -0.48 -6.73
C LEU A 279 -2.63 -1.36 -5.48
N SER A 280 -2.34 -2.64 -5.66
CA SER A 280 -2.54 -3.68 -4.67
C SER A 280 -1.51 -4.80 -4.82
N HIS A 281 -1.26 -5.51 -3.74
CA HIS A 281 -0.35 -6.65 -3.75
C HIS A 281 -0.80 -7.69 -2.74
N SER A 282 -0.76 -8.97 -3.16
CA SER A 282 -1.05 -10.10 -2.28
C SER A 282 0.25 -10.55 -1.60
N LEU A 283 0.19 -10.68 -0.29
CA LEU A 283 1.28 -11.14 0.57
C LEU A 283 1.06 -12.62 0.85
N ASN A 284 1.95 -13.47 0.37
CA ASN A 284 1.82 -14.92 0.50
C ASN A 284 2.84 -15.47 1.50
N SER A 285 2.56 -16.67 2.02
CA SER A 285 3.45 -17.40 2.93
C SER A 285 3.78 -16.65 4.22
N LEU A 286 2.79 -15.94 4.78
CA LEU A 286 2.91 -15.30 6.08
C LEU A 286 2.85 -16.36 7.20
N ASN A 287 3.57 -16.12 8.29
CA ASN A 287 3.38 -16.87 9.51
C ASN A 287 2.00 -16.54 10.10
N VAL A 288 1.21 -17.57 10.34
CA VAL A 288 -0.20 -17.45 10.76
C VAL A 288 -0.37 -16.94 12.20
N GLN A 289 0.65 -17.07 13.04
CA GLN A 289 0.65 -16.61 14.44
C GLN A 289 1.42 -15.30 14.63
N SER A 290 1.94 -14.70 13.56
CA SER A 290 2.70 -13.44 13.66
C SER A 290 1.94 -12.27 13.04
N PRO A 291 1.76 -11.16 13.77
CA PRO A 291 1.38 -9.90 13.16
C PRO A 291 2.53 -9.35 12.32
N TYR A 292 2.21 -8.50 11.35
CA TYR A 292 3.21 -7.89 10.47
C TYR A 292 3.04 -6.39 10.39
N CYS A 293 4.15 -5.68 10.32
CA CYS A 293 4.22 -4.25 10.05
C CYS A 293 4.68 -4.03 8.63
N ILE A 294 3.88 -3.28 7.87
CA ILE A 294 4.05 -3.09 6.45
C ILE A 294 4.34 -1.63 6.17
N LYS A 295 5.39 -1.36 5.39
CA LYS A 295 5.72 -0.03 4.87
C LYS A 295 5.89 -0.11 3.36
N ILE A 296 5.62 0.99 2.66
CA ILE A 296 5.80 1.07 1.21
C ILE A 296 6.55 2.34 0.83
N GLN A 297 7.39 2.26 -0.20
CA GLN A 297 8.00 3.42 -0.85
C GLN A 297 7.86 3.31 -2.37
N ALA A 298 7.89 4.44 -3.06
CA ALA A 298 7.95 4.51 -4.52
C ALA A 298 9.38 4.79 -4.99
N SER A 299 9.71 4.39 -6.22
CA SER A 299 11.00 4.70 -6.86
C SER A 299 10.79 5.20 -8.29
N THR A 300 11.56 6.22 -8.68
CA THR A 300 11.69 6.71 -10.06
C THR A 300 13.03 6.23 -10.65
N SER A 301 13.39 6.71 -11.85
CA SER A 301 14.71 6.44 -12.42
C SER A 301 15.87 7.01 -11.60
N SER A 302 15.61 8.02 -10.76
CA SER A 302 16.59 8.67 -9.91
C SER A 302 16.76 8.03 -8.53
N GLY A 303 15.91 7.05 -8.19
CA GLY A 303 16.02 6.26 -6.96
C GLY A 303 14.75 6.19 -6.12
N PRO A 304 14.83 5.56 -4.93
CA PRO A 304 13.70 5.43 -4.02
C PRO A 304 13.44 6.71 -3.22
N GLY A 305 12.16 6.97 -2.96
CA GLY A 305 11.72 7.95 -1.97
C GLY A 305 11.67 7.38 -0.56
N PRO A 306 11.11 8.11 0.42
CA PRO A 306 10.96 7.63 1.79
C PRO A 306 9.95 6.48 1.89
N PHE A 307 10.10 5.65 2.93
CA PHE A 307 9.07 4.70 3.34
C PHE A 307 7.90 5.40 4.06
N SER A 308 6.70 4.89 3.83
CA SER A 308 5.51 5.24 4.59
C SER A 308 5.64 4.89 6.08
N PRO A 309 4.80 5.48 6.95
CA PRO A 309 4.54 4.92 8.28
C PRO A 309 4.12 3.44 8.19
N SER A 310 4.41 2.68 9.26
CA SER A 310 4.01 1.27 9.35
C SER A 310 2.49 1.15 9.47
N VAL A 311 1.90 0.26 8.69
CA VAL A 311 0.54 -0.23 8.88
C VAL A 311 0.58 -1.65 9.43
N LEU A 312 -0.20 -1.91 10.47
CA LEU A 312 -0.29 -3.22 11.09
C LEU A 312 -1.22 -4.15 10.30
N LEU A 313 -0.74 -5.36 10.03
CA LEU A 313 -1.51 -6.50 9.56
C LEU A 313 -1.63 -7.50 10.71
N PRO A 314 -2.72 -7.45 11.51
CA PRO A 314 -2.89 -8.30 12.68
C PRO A 314 -3.11 -9.77 12.30
N THR A 315 -2.94 -10.68 13.25
CA THR A 315 -3.40 -12.06 13.13
C THR A 315 -4.88 -12.15 13.45
N TYR A 316 -5.53 -13.22 13.01
CA TYR A 316 -6.84 -13.56 13.56
C TYR A 316 -6.70 -14.09 14.99
N ALA A 317 -7.77 -13.95 15.78
CA ALA A 317 -7.86 -14.60 17.07
C ALA A 317 -7.87 -16.13 16.89
N SER A 318 -7.40 -16.86 17.90
CA SER A 318 -7.35 -18.32 17.89
C SER A 318 -7.81 -18.91 19.22
N THR A 319 -8.28 -20.16 19.19
CA THR A 319 -8.74 -20.91 20.38
C THR A 319 -8.27 -22.35 20.29
N LYS A 320 -7.81 -22.90 21.41
CA LYS A 320 -7.46 -24.32 21.50
C LYS A 320 -8.72 -25.17 21.55
N ILE A 321 -8.68 -26.33 20.89
CA ILE A 321 -9.70 -27.35 20.93
C ILE A 321 -9.04 -28.72 21.00
N CYS A 322 -9.62 -29.63 21.78
CA CYS A 322 -9.18 -31.01 21.89
C CYS A 322 -10.35 -31.95 21.61
N VAL A 323 -10.12 -32.97 20.79
CA VAL A 323 -11.10 -33.97 20.37
C VAL A 323 -10.69 -35.30 20.99
N LEU A 324 -11.53 -35.84 21.86
CA LEU A 324 -11.33 -37.14 22.48
C LEU A 324 -11.83 -38.24 21.53
N LEU A 325 -10.93 -39.15 21.16
CA LEU A 325 -11.18 -40.25 20.24
C LEU A 325 -11.14 -41.57 21.01
N SER A 326 -12.13 -42.43 20.77
CA SER A 326 -12.22 -43.78 21.32
C SER A 326 -12.12 -44.85 20.22
N GLY A 327 -11.69 -46.05 20.60
CA GLY A 327 -11.48 -47.17 19.68
C GLY A 327 -10.02 -47.40 19.29
N VAL A 328 -9.07 -46.79 20.01
CA VAL A 328 -7.64 -46.92 19.77
C VAL A 328 -7.04 -48.04 20.63
N TYR A 329 -6.98 -49.26 20.10
CA TYR A 329 -6.35 -50.37 20.81
C TYR A 329 -4.83 -50.18 20.93
N ASN A 330 -4.27 -50.34 22.14
CA ASN A 330 -2.84 -50.15 22.42
C ASN A 330 -2.32 -48.80 21.89
N CYS A 331 -2.92 -47.70 22.38
CA CYS A 331 -2.64 -46.35 21.91
C CYS A 331 -1.14 -46.02 21.87
N SER A 332 -0.38 -46.44 22.88
CA SER A 332 1.07 -46.20 22.95
C SER A 332 1.82 -46.77 21.75
N LYS A 333 1.41 -47.95 21.24
CA LYS A 333 1.97 -48.50 20.01
C LYS A 333 1.40 -47.82 18.76
N TRP A 334 0.09 -47.60 18.74
CA TRP A 334 -0.58 -46.98 17.59
C TRP A 334 -0.06 -45.58 17.28
N ILE A 335 0.23 -44.74 18.28
CA ILE A 335 0.75 -43.38 18.06
C ILE A 335 2.17 -43.38 17.48
N LEU A 336 2.97 -44.43 17.71
CA LEU A 336 4.35 -44.48 17.23
C LEU A 336 4.47 -44.68 15.71
N GLU A 337 3.44 -45.25 15.08
CA GLU A 337 3.40 -45.47 13.63
C GLU A 337 2.69 -44.31 12.94
N ASP A 338 3.29 -43.70 11.92
CA ASP A 338 2.68 -42.68 11.05
C ASP A 338 2.00 -41.50 11.76
N LEU A 339 2.55 -41.04 12.91
CA LEU A 339 1.97 -39.98 13.73
C LEU A 339 1.62 -38.71 12.95
N ASN A 340 2.54 -38.26 12.09
CA ASN A 340 2.34 -37.05 11.28
C ASN A 340 1.19 -37.20 10.28
N GLU A 341 1.03 -38.40 9.70
CA GLU A 341 -0.08 -38.68 8.80
C GLU A 341 -1.41 -38.70 9.56
N LYS A 342 -1.43 -39.29 10.76
CA LYS A 342 -2.60 -39.29 11.65
C LYS A 342 -3.01 -37.87 12.05
N ILE A 343 -2.05 -37.03 12.42
CA ILE A 343 -2.28 -35.61 12.72
C ILE A 343 -2.82 -34.87 11.49
N SER A 344 -2.26 -35.12 10.31
CA SER A 344 -2.72 -34.52 9.05
C SER A 344 -4.16 -34.92 8.72
N ASN A 345 -4.47 -36.22 8.78
CA ASN A 345 -5.80 -36.77 8.52
C ASN A 345 -6.84 -36.21 9.51
N ALA A 346 -6.50 -36.11 10.80
CA ALA A 346 -7.36 -35.50 11.81
C ALA A 346 -7.59 -34.00 11.52
N THR A 347 -6.55 -33.28 11.13
CA THR A 347 -6.63 -31.86 10.74
C THR A 347 -7.58 -31.67 9.55
N VAL A 348 -7.43 -32.48 8.49
CA VAL A 348 -8.31 -32.44 7.31
C VAL A 348 -9.76 -32.75 7.68
N ALA A 349 -10.00 -33.73 8.55
CA ALA A 349 -11.35 -34.09 8.95
C ALA A 349 -12.03 -32.97 9.77
N VAL A 350 -11.30 -32.27 10.63
CA VAL A 350 -11.79 -31.09 11.36
C VAL A 350 -12.11 -29.95 10.40
N VAL A 351 -11.24 -29.66 9.42
CA VAL A 351 -11.47 -28.65 8.38
C VAL A 351 -12.73 -28.96 7.58
N ASN A 352 -12.91 -30.21 7.14
CA ASN A 352 -14.09 -30.63 6.40
C ASN A 352 -15.37 -30.48 7.24
N SER A 353 -15.31 -30.85 8.52
CA SER A 353 -16.44 -30.70 9.44
C SER A 353 -16.84 -29.23 9.62
N LEU A 354 -15.87 -28.31 9.75
CA LEU A 354 -16.12 -26.87 9.81
C LEU A 354 -16.77 -26.33 8.54
N ASN A 355 -16.23 -26.70 7.37
CA ASN A 355 -16.76 -26.23 6.08
C ASN A 355 -18.15 -26.80 5.76
N GLN A 356 -18.51 -27.95 6.32
CA GLN A 356 -19.87 -28.47 6.26
C GLN A 356 -20.82 -27.74 7.23
N ALA A 357 -20.30 -27.34 8.39
CA ALA A 357 -21.07 -26.63 9.41
C ALA A 357 -21.30 -25.15 9.07
N CYS A 358 -20.39 -24.53 8.31
CA CYS A 358 -20.50 -23.14 7.89
C CYS A 358 -19.85 -22.87 6.53
N SER A 359 -20.38 -21.89 5.78
CA SER A 359 -19.80 -21.39 4.53
C SER A 359 -18.56 -20.49 4.79
N CYS A 360 -17.59 -21.00 5.54
CA CYS A 360 -16.48 -20.23 6.11
C CYS A 360 -15.15 -20.32 5.32
N SER A 361 -15.05 -21.18 4.30
CA SER A 361 -13.82 -21.35 3.48
C SER A 361 -12.55 -21.62 4.32
N ILE A 362 -12.67 -22.46 5.34
CA ILE A 362 -11.56 -22.88 6.20
C ILE A 362 -10.61 -23.78 5.41
N THR A 363 -9.31 -23.58 5.65
CA THR A 363 -8.23 -24.42 5.09
C THR A 363 -7.36 -24.94 6.24
N THR A 364 -6.45 -25.87 5.95
CA THR A 364 -5.51 -26.40 6.95
C THR A 364 -4.63 -25.34 7.60
N SER A 365 -4.43 -24.18 6.96
CA SER A 365 -3.71 -23.03 7.55
C SER A 365 -4.41 -22.42 8.78
N HIS A 366 -5.69 -22.73 9.01
CA HIS A 366 -6.44 -22.30 10.18
C HIS A 366 -6.23 -23.20 11.40
N LEU A 367 -5.58 -24.34 11.24
CA LEU A 367 -5.30 -25.26 12.33
C LEU A 367 -3.79 -25.28 12.55
N VAL A 368 -3.36 -24.87 13.74
CA VAL A 368 -1.95 -24.83 14.12
C VAL A 368 -1.70 -25.56 15.42
N GLN A 369 -0.43 -25.89 15.66
CA GLN A 369 0.00 -26.59 16.88
C GLN A 369 -0.78 -27.90 17.09
N SER A 370 -1.13 -28.57 15.99
CA SER A 370 -1.86 -29.83 16.02
C SER A 370 -0.98 -30.93 16.64
N SER A 371 -1.54 -31.67 17.59
CA SER A 371 -0.90 -32.78 18.28
C SER A 371 -1.88 -33.93 18.46
N LEU A 372 -1.33 -35.13 18.57
CA LEU A 372 -2.08 -36.34 18.87
C LEU A 372 -1.34 -37.08 19.97
N THR A 373 -1.99 -37.25 21.12
CA THR A 373 -1.41 -37.89 22.31
C THR A 373 -2.31 -39.00 22.82
N CYS A 374 -1.75 -39.96 23.55
CA CYS A 374 -2.56 -40.94 24.28
C CYS A 374 -3.11 -40.30 25.54
N ASN A 375 -4.37 -40.58 25.86
CA ASN A 375 -4.95 -40.09 27.10
C ASN A 375 -4.37 -40.88 28.28
N SER A 376 -3.43 -40.29 29.01
CA SER A 376 -2.77 -40.93 30.15
C SER A 376 -3.65 -41.05 31.39
N ARG A 377 -4.81 -40.37 31.42
CA ARG A 377 -5.67 -40.31 32.62
C ARG A 377 -6.82 -41.31 32.60
N ARG A 378 -7.33 -41.78 31.45
CA ARG A 378 -8.40 -42.80 31.38
C ARG A 378 -8.43 -43.59 30.07
N ILE A 379 -8.66 -44.90 30.21
CA ILE A 379 -8.96 -45.92 29.19
C ILE A 379 -7.81 -46.22 28.22
N ASP A 380 -7.16 -47.38 28.40
CA ASP A 380 -6.46 -48.10 27.32
C ASP A 380 -7.44 -48.27 26.16
N GLY A 381 -7.34 -47.42 25.13
CA GLY A 381 -8.42 -47.32 24.15
C GLY A 381 -8.69 -45.94 23.57
N SER A 382 -8.08 -44.87 24.12
CA SER A 382 -8.39 -43.49 23.72
C SER A 382 -7.16 -42.65 23.35
N ALA A 383 -7.36 -41.75 22.39
CA ALA A 383 -6.38 -40.76 21.95
C ALA A 383 -7.01 -39.37 21.98
N LEU A 384 -6.17 -38.35 22.14
CA LEU A 384 -6.58 -36.96 22.23
C LEU A 384 -5.90 -36.17 21.09
N PHE A 385 -6.71 -35.64 20.19
CA PHE A 385 -6.25 -34.75 19.13
C PHE A 385 -6.48 -33.30 19.55
N CYS A 386 -5.42 -32.52 19.78
CA CYS A 386 -5.53 -31.11 20.12
C CYS A 386 -5.03 -30.24 18.96
N THR A 387 -5.69 -29.11 18.71
CA THR A 387 -5.26 -28.13 17.71
C THR A 387 -5.72 -26.73 18.14
N THR A 388 -5.07 -25.71 17.60
CA THR A 388 -5.46 -24.31 17.77
C THR A 388 -6.17 -23.85 16.50
N VAL A 389 -7.47 -23.56 16.62
CA VAL A 389 -8.31 -23.08 15.52
C VAL A 389 -8.22 -21.57 15.43
N ILE A 390 -7.84 -21.07 14.26
CA ILE A 390 -7.73 -19.66 13.92
C ILE A 390 -9.04 -19.20 13.29
N GLY A 391 -9.53 -18.03 13.70
CA GLY A 391 -10.72 -17.40 13.13
C GLY A 391 -10.54 -16.95 11.67
N THR A 392 -11.61 -16.45 11.09
CA THR A 392 -11.63 -15.83 9.75
C THR A 392 -12.05 -14.38 9.86
N SER A 393 -12.08 -13.67 8.73
CA SER A 393 -12.68 -12.33 8.64
C SER A 393 -14.19 -12.31 8.92
N LYS A 394 -14.88 -13.46 8.85
CA LYS A 394 -16.35 -13.55 9.01
C LYS A 394 -16.79 -14.27 10.29
N THR A 395 -15.96 -15.18 10.80
CA THR A 395 -16.32 -16.09 11.90
C THR A 395 -15.20 -16.12 12.92
N SER A 396 -15.51 -15.84 14.18
CA SER A 396 -14.54 -15.89 15.28
C SER A 396 -14.07 -17.32 15.55
N SER A 397 -12.87 -17.45 16.11
CA SER A 397 -12.33 -18.75 16.54
C SER A 397 -13.22 -19.44 17.57
N GLN A 398 -13.84 -18.68 18.50
CA GLN A 398 -14.81 -19.20 19.45
C GLN A 398 -16.02 -19.83 18.75
N ARG A 399 -16.60 -19.14 17.74
CA ARG A 399 -17.76 -19.70 17.03
C ARG A 399 -17.39 -20.94 16.22
N LEU A 400 -16.20 -20.97 15.61
CA LEU A 400 -15.70 -22.17 14.93
C LEU A 400 -15.55 -23.34 15.91
N ARG A 401 -15.03 -23.09 17.11
CA ARG A 401 -14.95 -24.08 18.18
C ARG A 401 -16.34 -24.57 18.61
N ASP A 402 -17.31 -23.68 18.80
CA ASP A 402 -18.65 -24.07 19.22
C ASP A 402 -19.34 -24.96 18.15
N LEU A 403 -19.15 -24.64 16.87
CA LEU A 403 -19.62 -25.49 15.76
C LEU A 403 -18.98 -26.89 15.78
N LEU A 404 -17.70 -26.98 16.16
CA LEU A 404 -17.02 -28.27 16.30
C LEU A 404 -17.63 -29.09 17.45
N ILE A 405 -17.90 -28.47 18.59
CA ILE A 405 -18.56 -29.13 19.74
C ILE A 405 -19.96 -29.64 19.34
N GLU A 406 -20.73 -28.86 18.58
CA GLU A 406 -22.10 -29.23 18.16
C GLU A 406 -22.13 -30.40 17.15
N ARG A 407 -21.11 -30.50 16.28
CA ARG A 407 -21.16 -31.35 15.07
C ARG A 407 -20.22 -32.55 15.08
N LEU A 408 -18.98 -32.42 15.59
CA LEU A 408 -18.00 -33.51 15.57
C LEU A 408 -18.43 -34.76 16.35
N PRO A 409 -19.05 -34.66 17.55
CA PRO A 409 -19.45 -35.85 18.32
C PRO A 409 -20.44 -36.78 17.61
N ARG A 410 -21.06 -36.33 16.50
CA ARG A 410 -22.02 -37.12 15.72
C ARG A 410 -21.37 -37.94 14.61
N ASN A 411 -20.06 -37.76 14.39
CA ASN A 411 -19.32 -38.36 13.29
C ASN A 411 -18.16 -39.22 13.82
N SER A 412 -17.81 -40.26 13.07
CA SER A 412 -16.58 -41.01 13.27
C SER A 412 -15.45 -40.44 12.41
N LEU A 413 -14.22 -40.47 12.91
CA LEU A 413 -13.02 -40.01 12.19
C LEU A 413 -12.21 -41.20 11.70
N LEU A 414 -11.99 -41.27 10.39
CA LEU A 414 -11.12 -42.28 9.79
C LEU A 414 -9.66 -41.80 9.88
N LEU A 415 -8.86 -42.44 10.74
CA LEU A 415 -7.42 -42.16 10.89
C LEU A 415 -6.62 -43.44 10.64
N SER A 416 -5.80 -43.45 9.59
CA SER A 416 -4.94 -44.59 9.20
C SER A 416 -5.72 -45.93 9.14
N GLY A 417 -6.89 -45.91 8.51
CA GLY A 417 -7.75 -47.11 8.35
C GLY A 417 -8.59 -47.48 9.56
N LEU A 418 -8.44 -46.80 10.71
CA LEU A 418 -9.28 -47.00 11.90
C LEU A 418 -10.39 -45.97 11.94
N ASN A 419 -11.63 -46.45 12.07
CA ASN A 419 -12.79 -45.59 12.26
C ASN A 419 -12.98 -45.32 13.76
N LEU A 420 -12.56 -44.14 14.20
CA LEU A 420 -12.55 -43.74 15.62
C LEU A 420 -13.80 -42.94 15.96
N ASN A 421 -14.40 -43.23 17.12
CA ASN A 421 -15.56 -42.48 17.59
C ASN A 421 -15.13 -41.22 18.33
N VAL A 422 -15.71 -40.09 17.97
CA VAL A 422 -15.54 -38.85 18.72
C VAL A 422 -16.37 -38.93 20.00
N SER A 423 -15.69 -39.10 21.15
CA SER A 423 -16.33 -39.27 22.45
C SER A 423 -16.69 -37.94 23.11
N ASN A 424 -15.88 -36.90 22.89
CA ASN A 424 -16.15 -35.54 23.35
C ASN A 424 -15.26 -34.53 22.61
N VAL A 425 -15.61 -33.25 22.70
CA VAL A 425 -14.80 -32.11 22.25
C VAL A 425 -14.70 -31.12 23.41
N CYS A 426 -13.47 -30.75 23.77
CA CYS A 426 -13.17 -29.95 24.96
C CYS A 426 -12.23 -28.78 24.67
N GLU A 427 -12.14 -27.84 25.61
CA GLU A 427 -11.24 -26.69 25.53
C GLU A 427 -9.84 -26.98 26.09
N THR A 428 -9.72 -28.01 26.91
CA THR A 428 -8.50 -28.38 27.63
C THR A 428 -8.07 -29.80 27.29
N GLU A 429 -6.85 -30.14 27.69
CA GLU A 429 -6.33 -31.50 27.58
C GLU A 429 -7.03 -32.48 28.54
N ASP A 430 -7.76 -31.97 29.53
CA ASP A 430 -8.54 -32.73 30.50
C ASP A 430 -9.94 -33.08 29.97
N CYS A 431 -9.98 -33.68 28.78
CA CYS A 431 -11.23 -34.01 28.11
C CYS A 431 -11.77 -35.38 28.57
N ALA A 432 -13.00 -35.41 29.08
CA ALA A 432 -13.70 -36.64 29.53
C ALA A 432 -14.84 -37.03 28.55
N PRO A 433 -15.20 -38.32 28.42
CA PRO A 433 -16.31 -38.74 27.55
C PRO A 433 -17.66 -38.13 27.96
N LEU A 434 -18.52 -37.85 26.98
CA LEU A 434 -19.91 -37.45 27.25
C LEU A 434 -20.65 -38.61 27.94
N GLY A 435 -21.16 -38.38 29.16
CA GLY A 435 -21.90 -39.39 29.93
C GLY A 435 -21.13 -40.04 31.09
N THR A 436 -19.87 -39.68 31.35
CA THR A 436 -19.22 -39.99 32.64
C THR A 436 -19.57 -38.95 33.70
N THR A 437 -20.85 -38.62 33.87
CA THR A 437 -21.35 -38.31 35.21
C THR A 437 -21.56 -39.65 35.91
N GLY A 438 -20.43 -40.28 36.29
CA GLY A 438 -20.45 -41.08 37.50
C GLY A 438 -20.82 -40.12 38.64
N GLN A 439 -21.55 -40.64 39.61
CA GLN A 439 -21.87 -39.99 40.88
C GLN A 439 -20.60 -39.54 41.63
N THR A 440 -19.97 -38.46 41.18
CA THR A 440 -18.98 -37.67 41.90
C THR A 440 -19.24 -36.18 41.70
N GLY A 441 -20.47 -35.82 41.33
CA GLY A 441 -20.94 -34.44 41.17
C GLY A 441 -21.76 -33.91 42.34
N GLU A 442 -21.85 -34.65 43.46
CA GLU A 442 -22.54 -34.18 44.67
C GLU A 442 -21.57 -33.75 45.78
N ASN A 443 -20.27 -34.05 45.65
CA ASN A 443 -19.29 -33.74 46.70
C ASN A 443 -18.38 -32.55 46.38
N ASP A 444 -18.25 -32.08 45.13
CA ASP A 444 -17.35 -30.94 44.84
C ASP A 444 -17.99 -29.58 45.16
N GLU A 445 -19.31 -29.41 44.97
CA GLU A 445 -20.00 -28.21 45.47
C GLU A 445 -20.02 -28.15 47.00
N ASP A 446 -20.19 -29.30 47.67
CA ASP A 446 -20.11 -29.38 49.13
C ASP A 446 -18.67 -29.24 49.63
N PHE A 447 -17.66 -29.72 48.90
CA PHE A 447 -16.25 -29.52 49.25
C PHE A 447 -15.85 -28.04 49.12
N PHE A 448 -16.28 -27.33 48.07
CA PHE A 448 -16.03 -25.89 47.95
C PHE A 448 -16.83 -25.06 48.98
N LYS A 449 -18.05 -25.46 49.34
CA LYS A 449 -18.81 -24.84 50.45
C LYS A 449 -18.15 -25.09 51.79
N VAL A 450 -17.75 -26.33 52.09
CA VAL A 450 -17.05 -26.70 53.33
C VAL A 450 -15.68 -26.00 53.40
N PHE A 451 -14.94 -25.92 52.30
CA PHE A 451 -13.66 -25.21 52.25
C PHE A 451 -13.85 -23.69 52.42
N SER A 452 -14.88 -23.09 51.81
CA SER A 452 -15.23 -21.67 52.01
C SER A 452 -15.65 -21.37 53.45
N VAL A 453 -16.43 -22.26 54.08
CA VAL A 453 -16.84 -22.13 55.49
C VAL A 453 -15.63 -22.30 56.41
N ILE A 454 -14.77 -23.29 56.18
CA ILE A 454 -13.54 -23.50 56.97
C ILE A 454 -12.60 -22.29 56.79
N LEU A 455 -12.41 -21.79 55.58
CA LEU A 455 -11.57 -20.61 55.33
C LEU A 455 -12.12 -19.36 56.01
N SER A 456 -13.45 -19.18 56.02
CA SER A 456 -14.11 -18.07 56.73
C SER A 456 -13.99 -18.21 58.25
N ILE A 457 -14.08 -19.42 58.79
CA ILE A 457 -13.89 -19.70 60.22
C ILE A 457 -12.42 -19.46 60.61
N VAL A 458 -11.46 -19.91 59.79
CA VAL A 458 -10.02 -19.71 60.05
C VAL A 458 -9.66 -18.22 60.00
N LEU A 459 -10.15 -17.49 59.00
CA LEU A 459 -9.95 -16.02 58.92
C LEU A 459 -10.64 -15.29 60.09
N GLY A 460 -11.84 -15.72 60.48
CA GLY A 460 -12.56 -15.18 61.65
C GLY A 460 -11.84 -15.45 62.97
N LEU A 461 -11.26 -16.65 63.15
CA LEU A 461 -10.43 -17.01 64.30
C LEU A 461 -9.13 -16.20 64.33
N PHE A 462 -8.50 -15.96 63.19
CA PHE A 462 -7.32 -15.08 63.09
C PHE A 462 -7.65 -13.64 63.50
N LEU A 463 -8.77 -13.09 63.02
CA LEU A 463 -9.25 -11.76 63.41
C LEU A 463 -9.59 -11.69 64.90
N LEU A 464 -10.20 -12.72 65.47
CA LEU A 464 -10.45 -12.82 66.92
C LEU A 464 -9.15 -12.88 67.71
N LEU A 465 -8.12 -13.59 67.23
CA LEU A 465 -6.81 -13.64 67.86
C LEU A 465 -6.11 -12.27 67.83
N GLU A 466 -6.22 -11.53 66.72
CA GLU A 466 -5.71 -10.17 66.61
C GLU A 466 -6.46 -9.20 67.54
N ILE A 467 -7.79 -9.29 67.61
CA ILE A 467 -8.59 -8.49 68.54
C ILE A 467 -8.21 -8.83 69.99
N PHE A 468 -8.04 -10.11 70.31
CA PHE A 468 -7.68 -10.54 71.67
C PHE A 468 -6.27 -10.07 72.05
N THR A 469 -5.31 -10.12 71.12
CA THR A 469 -3.97 -9.58 71.35
C THR A 469 -3.99 -8.06 71.49
N CYS A 470 -4.80 -7.34 70.69
CA CYS A 470 -5.03 -5.90 70.86
C CYS A 470 -5.67 -5.56 72.21
N VAL A 471 -6.67 -6.31 72.67
CA VAL A 471 -7.30 -6.11 73.99
C VAL A 471 -6.34 -6.42 75.13
N LEU A 472 -5.53 -7.47 75.01
CA LEU A 472 -4.47 -7.78 75.98
C LEU A 472 -3.41 -6.68 76.02
N LEU A 473 -2.98 -6.15 74.86
CA LEU A 473 -2.05 -5.03 74.77
C LEU A 473 -2.65 -3.74 75.34
N ALA A 474 -3.92 -3.47 75.09
CA ALA A 474 -4.64 -2.31 75.65
C ALA A 474 -4.78 -2.43 77.17
N ASN A 475 -5.12 -3.61 77.69
CA ASN A 475 -5.16 -3.87 79.14
C ASN A 475 -3.76 -3.79 79.78
N TYR A 476 -2.72 -4.26 79.08
CA TYR A 476 -1.34 -4.12 79.54
C TYR A 476 -0.92 -2.64 79.59
N CYS A 477 -1.26 -1.84 78.56
CA CYS A 477 -1.01 -0.40 78.54
C CYS A 477 -1.78 0.35 79.65
N ASN A 478 -3.05 0.03 79.88
CA ASN A 478 -3.83 0.61 80.97
C ASN A 478 -3.27 0.26 82.35
N LYS A 479 -2.80 -0.98 82.55
CA LYS A 479 -2.16 -1.39 83.80
C LYS A 479 -0.80 -0.72 83.99
N TYR A 480 -0.07 -0.45 82.91
CA TYR A 480 1.20 0.27 82.93
C TYR A 480 1.01 1.76 83.24
N HIS A 481 -0.03 2.40 82.68
CA HIS A 481 -0.39 3.79 83.00
C HIS A 481 -0.91 3.95 84.43
N SER A 482 -1.68 2.98 84.95
CA SER A 482 -2.13 2.97 86.35
C SER A 482 -0.95 2.85 87.34
N LYS A 483 0.10 2.09 87.01
CA LYS A 483 1.31 2.00 87.85
C LYS A 483 2.20 3.26 87.80
N LYS A 484 2.17 4.03 86.70
CA LYS A 484 2.93 5.28 86.57
C LYS A 484 2.22 6.50 87.19
N SER A 485 0.96 6.37 87.58
CA SER A 485 0.16 7.40 88.25
C SER A 485 0.26 7.37 89.78
N ASN A 486 0.90 6.33 90.35
CA ASN A 486 1.09 6.15 91.80
C ASN A 486 2.59 6.09 92.18
N GLN A 487 3.43 6.80 91.43
CA GLN A 487 4.84 6.98 91.73
C GLN A 487 5.22 8.46 91.72
#